data_AF-A0A7C3SKY9-F1
#
_entry.id   AF-A0A7C3SKY9-F1
#
_cell.length_a   1.000
_cell.length_b   1.000
_cell.length_c   1.000
_cell.angle_alpha   90.00
_cell.angle_beta   90.00
_cell.angle_gamma   90.00
#
_symmetry.space_group_name_H-M   'P 1'
#
loop_
_entity.id
_entity.type
_entity.pdbx_description
1 polymer ?
#
loop_
_entity_poly.entity_id
_entity_poly.type
_entity_poly.pdbx_seq_one_letter_code
_entity_poly.pdbx_strand_id
1 'polypeptide(L)'
;MAEELLDARRQAQALRRLAEEVAAAARSRGHRATPEGVISGIGFDYLAPYLVAQGLVARGVLARSGDGFSLTERGRELVRFVVEIAELVKKDSGLPELDGGRIFGSVLYAVYDWGGETKNSEAYIEYVRRIRDKLVELSRDPKRFKLAAMLLPRMYYEEGYTPLKLLESISRL
;
A
#
# COMPACT_ATOMS: atom_id res chain seq x y z
N MET A 1 -5.97 30.35 -4.30
CA MET A 1 -4.97 30.32 -5.39
C MET A 1 -3.53 30.05 -4.91
N ALA A 2 -2.81 30.97 -4.26
CA ALA A 2 -1.41 30.73 -3.87
C ALA A 2 -1.25 29.60 -2.82
N GLU A 3 -2.19 29.52 -1.88
CA GLU A 3 -2.20 28.51 -0.81
C GLU A 3 -2.58 27.12 -1.33
N GLU A 4 -3.53 27.03 -2.26
CA GLU A 4 -3.90 25.78 -2.97
C GLU A 4 -2.77 25.29 -3.89
N LEU A 5 -2.06 26.21 -4.57
CA LEU A 5 -0.88 25.87 -5.39
C LEU A 5 0.27 25.34 -4.52
N LEU A 6 0.46 25.91 -3.32
CA LEU A 6 1.41 25.41 -2.33
C LEU A 6 1.02 24.00 -1.86
N ASP A 7 -0.27 23.74 -1.63
CA ASP A 7 -0.74 22.42 -1.20
C ASP A 7 -0.58 21.35 -2.30
N ALA A 8 -0.97 21.65 -3.54
CA ALA A 8 -0.79 20.72 -4.67
C ALA A 8 0.68 20.35 -4.93
N ARG A 9 1.59 21.34 -4.87
CA ARG A 9 3.03 21.09 -5.03
C ARG A 9 3.57 20.20 -3.91
N ARG A 10 3.10 20.40 -2.68
CA ARG A 10 3.50 19.58 -1.51
C ARG A 10 2.98 18.16 -1.62
N GLN A 11 1.73 17.97 -2.04
CA GLN A 11 1.15 16.66 -2.29
C GLN A 11 1.91 15.90 -3.38
N ALA A 12 2.27 16.58 -4.48
CA ALA A 12 3.09 16.00 -5.54
C ALA A 12 4.48 15.57 -5.05
N GLN A 13 5.13 16.38 -4.20
CA GLN A 13 6.41 16.02 -3.59
C GLN A 13 6.30 14.82 -2.65
N ALA A 14 5.26 14.78 -1.81
CA ALA A 14 5.00 13.65 -0.91
C ALA A 14 4.75 12.35 -1.71
N LEU A 15 3.92 12.41 -2.75
CA LEU A 15 3.66 11.29 -3.65
C LEU A 15 4.93 10.81 -4.35
N ARG A 16 5.72 11.73 -4.91
CA ARG A 16 6.97 11.39 -5.58
C ARG A 16 7.92 10.68 -4.64
N ARG A 17 8.08 11.22 -3.43
CA ARG A 17 8.94 10.63 -2.40
C ARG A 17 8.48 9.23 -2.01
N LEU A 18 7.19 9.05 -1.78
CA LEU A 18 6.59 7.75 -1.45
C LEU A 18 6.86 6.72 -2.55
N ALA A 19 6.62 7.10 -3.81
CA ALA A 19 6.82 6.22 -4.95
C ALA A 19 8.30 5.86 -5.14
N GLU A 20 9.22 6.80 -4.93
CA GLU A 20 10.66 6.55 -4.97
C GLU A 20 11.12 5.56 -3.91
N GLU A 21 10.63 5.70 -2.68
CA GLU A 21 10.96 4.80 -1.56
C GLU A 21 10.40 3.39 -1.78
N VAL A 22 9.15 3.27 -2.24
CA VAL A 22 8.55 1.97 -2.59
C VAL A 22 9.31 1.32 -3.75
N ALA A 23 9.60 2.06 -4.81
CA ALA A 23 10.35 1.54 -5.94
C ALA A 23 11.78 1.15 -5.55
N ALA A 24 12.45 1.92 -4.69
CA ALA A 24 13.77 1.59 -4.18
C ALA A 24 13.76 0.30 -3.33
N ALA A 25 12.79 0.15 -2.43
CA ALA A 25 12.61 -1.05 -1.62
C ALA A 25 12.27 -2.30 -2.46
N ALA A 26 11.50 -2.14 -3.53
CA ALA A 26 11.24 -3.22 -4.47
C ALA A 26 12.50 -3.58 -5.28
N ARG A 27 13.25 -2.58 -5.77
CA ARG A 27 14.50 -2.81 -6.52
C ARG A 27 15.57 -3.50 -5.67
N SER A 28 15.70 -3.17 -4.39
CA SER A 28 16.64 -3.85 -3.49
C SER A 28 16.33 -5.33 -3.30
N ARG A 29 15.12 -5.79 -3.66
CA ARG A 29 14.68 -7.19 -3.67
C ARG A 29 14.62 -7.81 -5.08
N GLY A 30 15.23 -7.15 -6.07
CA GLY A 30 15.37 -7.68 -7.43
C GLY A 30 14.21 -7.38 -8.39
N HIS A 31 13.23 -6.57 -7.99
CA HIS A 31 12.11 -6.21 -8.86
C HIS A 31 12.44 -5.03 -9.79
N ARG A 32 11.88 -5.06 -11.00
CA ARG A 32 11.95 -3.93 -11.94
C ARG A 32 10.82 -2.93 -11.64
N ALA A 33 11.03 -2.08 -10.64
CA ALA A 33 10.07 -1.05 -10.24
C ALA A 33 10.58 0.36 -10.51
N THR A 34 9.72 1.21 -11.10
CA THR A 34 9.95 2.65 -11.27
C THR A 34 8.95 3.45 -10.42
N PRO A 35 9.29 4.68 -10.00
CA PRO A 35 8.32 5.55 -9.31
C PRO A 35 7.03 5.75 -10.11
N GLU A 36 7.13 5.91 -11.43
CA GLU A 36 6.00 6.09 -12.35
C GLU A 36 5.11 4.85 -12.39
N GLY A 37 5.72 3.65 -12.41
CA GLY A 37 4.98 2.39 -12.37
C GLY A 37 4.23 2.22 -11.06
N VAL A 38 4.87 2.55 -9.93
CA VAL A 38 4.22 2.58 -8.61
C VAL A 38 3.03 3.54 -8.61
N ILE A 39 3.22 4.79 -9.05
CA ILE A 39 2.14 5.80 -9.11
C ILE A 39 0.97 5.30 -9.97
N SER A 40 1.25 4.72 -11.14
CA SER A 40 0.24 4.20 -12.07
C SER A 40 -0.53 2.97 -11.57
N GLY A 41 -0.10 2.39 -10.45
CA GLY A 41 -0.79 1.31 -9.76
C GLY A 41 -1.68 1.78 -8.61
N ILE A 42 -1.57 3.04 -8.18
CA ILE A 42 -2.32 3.58 -7.03
C ILE A 42 -3.70 4.04 -7.50
N GLY A 43 -4.73 3.27 -7.16
CA GLY A 43 -6.13 3.60 -7.44
C GLY A 43 -6.51 3.51 -8.92
N PHE A 44 -7.74 3.91 -9.22
CA PHE A 44 -8.32 3.87 -10.57
C PHE A 44 -8.51 5.26 -11.20
N ASP A 45 -8.46 6.31 -10.37
CA ASP A 45 -8.61 7.70 -10.79
C ASP A 45 -7.30 8.49 -10.62
N TYR A 46 -7.24 9.67 -11.24
CA TYR A 46 -6.04 10.51 -11.26
C TYR A 46 -5.73 11.20 -9.93
N LEU A 47 -6.70 11.28 -9.00
CA LEU A 47 -6.57 11.93 -7.69
C LEU A 47 -6.11 10.95 -6.61
N ALA A 48 -6.45 9.67 -6.72
CA ALA A 48 -6.16 8.63 -5.75
C ALA A 48 -4.69 8.61 -5.28
N PRO A 49 -3.67 8.74 -6.16
CA PRO A 49 -2.28 8.82 -5.71
C PRO A 49 -2.01 9.97 -4.74
N TYR A 50 -2.58 11.14 -4.99
CA TYR A 50 -2.39 12.33 -4.17
C TYR A 50 -3.11 12.19 -2.81
N LEU A 51 -4.32 11.63 -2.81
CA LEU A 51 -5.08 11.37 -1.59
C LEU A 51 -4.37 10.36 -0.69
N VAL A 52 -3.80 9.29 -1.25
CA VAL A 52 -2.98 8.33 -0.51
C VAL A 52 -1.79 9.03 0.13
N ALA A 53 -1.03 9.81 -0.65
CA ALA A 53 0.14 10.52 -0.13
C ALA A 53 -0.25 11.49 1.00
N GLN A 54 -1.32 12.27 0.82
CA GLN A 54 -1.83 13.20 1.83
C GLN A 54 -2.27 12.48 3.10
N GLY A 55 -3.04 11.39 2.97
CA GLY A 55 -3.50 10.63 4.13
C GLY A 55 -2.37 9.90 4.86
N LEU A 56 -1.28 9.54 4.17
CA LEU A 56 -0.07 9.00 4.81
C LEU A 56 0.75 10.09 5.53
N VAL A 57 0.77 11.32 5.02
CA VAL A 57 1.30 12.48 5.76
C VAL A 57 0.48 12.72 7.02
N ALA A 58 -0.85 12.76 6.92
CA ALA A 58 -1.75 12.98 8.05
C ALA A 58 -1.62 11.90 9.14
N ARG A 59 -1.31 10.66 8.75
CA ARG A 59 -1.06 9.55 9.68
C ARG A 59 0.36 9.52 10.27
N GLY A 60 1.26 10.40 9.84
CA GLY A 60 2.66 10.43 10.31
C GLY A 60 3.55 9.32 9.73
N VAL A 61 3.17 8.75 8.59
CA VAL A 61 3.99 7.80 7.81
C VAL A 61 5.05 8.56 7.00
N LEU A 62 4.65 9.70 6.44
CA LEU A 62 5.54 10.68 5.82
C LEU A 62 5.62 11.91 6.71
N ALA A 63 6.83 12.42 6.91
CA ALA A 63 7.07 13.65 7.65
C ALA A 63 7.77 14.67 6.75
N ARG A 64 7.57 15.95 7.06
CA ARG A 64 8.36 17.02 6.44
C ARG A 64 9.80 16.95 6.93
N SER A 65 10.71 17.15 6.00
CA SER A 65 12.15 17.22 6.27
C SER A 65 12.77 18.24 5.33
N GLY A 66 13.11 19.42 5.86
CA GLY A 66 13.54 20.57 5.05
C GLY A 66 12.44 20.98 4.05
N ASP A 67 12.83 21.10 2.78
CA ASP A 67 11.94 21.50 1.67
C ASP A 67 11.16 20.34 1.04
N GLY A 68 11.22 19.15 1.63
CA GLY A 68 10.60 17.94 1.08
C GLY A 68 9.98 17.03 2.14
N PHE A 69 9.88 15.75 1.79
CA PHE A 69 9.32 14.71 2.63
C PHE A 69 10.32 13.58 2.82
N SER A 70 10.19 12.89 3.95
CA SER A 70 10.92 11.66 4.26
C SER A 70 9.99 10.67 4.94
N LEU A 71 10.32 9.38 4.83
CA LEU A 71 9.64 8.36 5.62
C LEU A 71 10.05 8.49 7.09
N THR A 72 9.06 8.41 7.97
CA THR A 72 9.30 8.13 9.38
C THR A 72 9.77 6.68 9.55
N GLU A 73 10.18 6.29 10.76
CA GLU A 73 10.49 4.89 11.05
C GLU A 73 9.30 3.96 10.72
N ARG A 74 8.09 4.36 11.14
CA ARG A 74 6.83 3.68 10.78
C ARG A 74 6.56 3.69 9.28
N GLY A 75 6.91 4.78 8.59
CA GLY A 75 6.84 4.84 7.13
C GLY A 75 7.71 3.80 6.42
N ARG A 76 8.93 3.57 6.92
CA ARG A 76 9.80 2.51 6.38
C ARG A 76 9.23 1.12 6.63
N GLU A 77 8.60 0.89 7.78
CA GLU A 77 7.90 -0.36 8.05
C GLU A 77 6.73 -0.59 7.10
N LEU A 78 5.93 0.44 6.82
CA LEU A 78 4.85 0.36 5.84
C LEU A 78 5.36 -0.07 4.47
N VAL A 79 6.39 0.62 3.98
CA VAL A 79 6.97 0.33 2.65
C VAL A 79 7.47 -1.11 2.58
N ARG A 80 8.13 -1.60 3.65
CA ARG A 80 8.55 -3.00 3.74
C ARG A 80 7.34 -3.94 3.63
N PHE A 81 6.26 -3.69 4.37
CA PHE A 81 5.05 -4.53 4.31
C PHE A 81 4.35 -4.49 2.95
N VAL A 82 4.28 -3.33 2.31
CA VAL A 82 3.74 -3.20 0.94
C VAL A 82 4.50 -4.09 -0.03
N VAL A 83 5.84 -4.07 0.02
CA VAL A 83 6.67 -4.88 -0.86
C VAL A 83 6.51 -6.38 -0.56
N GLU A 84 6.48 -6.77 0.72
CA GLU A 84 6.27 -8.17 1.11
C GLU A 84 4.90 -8.70 0.70
N ILE A 85 3.83 -7.93 0.93
CA ILE A 85 2.47 -8.31 0.50
C ILE A 85 2.41 -8.43 -1.02
N ALA A 86 2.98 -7.46 -1.75
CA ALA A 86 3.01 -7.49 -3.21
C ALA A 86 3.73 -8.74 -3.74
N GLU A 87 4.88 -9.11 -3.17
CA GLU A 87 5.59 -10.33 -3.53
C GLU A 87 4.78 -11.60 -3.31
N LEU A 88 4.05 -11.66 -2.18
CA LEU A 88 3.18 -12.80 -1.87
C LEU A 88 2.09 -12.94 -2.93
N VAL A 89 1.37 -11.86 -3.25
CA VAL A 89 0.18 -11.93 -4.09
C VAL A 89 0.46 -11.85 -5.59
N LYS A 90 1.65 -11.42 -6.02
CA LYS A 90 1.97 -11.12 -7.44
C LYS A 90 1.66 -12.27 -8.39
N LYS A 91 1.94 -13.52 -7.99
CA LYS A 91 1.70 -14.69 -8.84
C LYS A 91 0.23 -14.97 -9.08
N ASP A 92 -0.61 -14.65 -8.10
CA ASP A 92 -2.05 -14.94 -8.10
C ASP A 92 -2.91 -13.71 -8.43
N SER A 93 -2.30 -12.51 -8.49
CA SER A 93 -3.01 -11.25 -8.73
C SER A 93 -3.40 -11.02 -10.19
N GLY A 94 -2.86 -11.81 -11.13
CA GLY A 94 -3.15 -11.72 -12.57
C GLY A 94 -2.52 -10.51 -13.27
N LEU A 95 -1.50 -9.88 -12.67
CA LEU A 95 -0.74 -8.79 -13.29
C LEU A 95 0.37 -9.36 -14.20
N PRO A 96 0.69 -8.68 -15.32
CA PRO A 96 1.76 -9.12 -16.24
C PRO A 96 3.14 -9.12 -15.56
N GLU A 97 4.06 -9.97 -16.03
CA GLU A 97 5.44 -10.07 -15.50
C GLU A 97 6.21 -8.75 -15.55
N LEU A 98 5.90 -7.90 -16.54
CA LEU A 98 6.45 -6.56 -16.74
C LEU A 98 5.41 -5.49 -16.37
N ASP A 99 5.13 -5.36 -15.08
CA ASP A 99 4.17 -4.37 -14.57
C ASP A 99 4.80 -3.03 -14.19
N GLY A 100 6.13 -2.90 -14.29
CA GLY A 100 6.87 -1.68 -13.95
C GLY A 100 6.78 -1.27 -12.48
N GLY A 101 6.24 -2.12 -11.61
CA GLY A 101 5.96 -1.81 -10.20
C GLY A 101 4.51 -1.45 -9.88
N ARG A 102 3.57 -1.61 -10.83
CA ARG A 102 2.13 -1.36 -10.59
C ARG A 102 1.56 -2.18 -9.45
N ILE A 103 1.98 -3.43 -9.25
CA ILE A 103 1.54 -4.26 -8.11
C ILE A 103 1.83 -3.59 -6.77
N PHE A 104 3.00 -2.95 -6.63
CA PHE A 104 3.36 -2.27 -5.39
C PHE A 104 2.47 -1.04 -5.15
N GLY A 105 2.14 -0.31 -6.21
CA GLY A 105 1.16 0.78 -6.17
C GLY A 105 -0.23 0.31 -5.77
N SER A 106 -0.69 -0.80 -6.35
CA SER A 106 -2.02 -1.35 -6.07
C SER A 106 -2.12 -1.90 -4.65
N VAL A 107 -1.06 -2.55 -4.15
CA VAL A 107 -0.99 -2.98 -2.75
C VAL A 107 -0.91 -1.78 -1.81
N LEU A 108 -0.13 -0.75 -2.13
CA LEU A 108 -0.07 0.49 -1.36
C LEU A 108 -1.46 1.15 -1.25
N TYR A 109 -2.19 1.22 -2.36
CA TYR A 109 -3.56 1.74 -2.40
C TYR A 109 -4.51 0.89 -1.54
N ALA A 110 -4.48 -0.43 -1.69
CA ALA A 110 -5.32 -1.33 -0.92
C ALA A 110 -5.03 -1.22 0.59
N VAL A 111 -3.74 -1.22 0.96
CA VAL A 111 -3.30 -1.04 2.36
C VAL A 111 -3.78 0.30 2.94
N TYR A 112 -3.73 1.37 2.14
CA TYR A 112 -4.26 2.67 2.53
C TYR A 112 -5.78 2.64 2.77
N ASP A 113 -6.53 2.05 1.84
CA ASP A 113 -7.98 1.92 1.89
C ASP A 113 -8.43 1.12 3.13
N TRP A 114 -7.73 0.03 3.43
CA TRP A 114 -7.96 -0.80 4.61
C TRP A 114 -7.77 -0.06 5.93
N GLY A 115 -6.94 1.00 5.94
CA GLY A 115 -6.60 1.78 7.12
C GLY A 115 -7.65 2.80 7.56
N GLY A 116 -8.86 2.79 6.96
CA GLY A 116 -9.91 3.80 7.12
C GLY A 116 -10.26 4.18 8.57
N GLU A 117 -10.07 3.28 9.54
CA GLU A 117 -10.42 3.52 10.96
C GLU A 117 -9.22 3.97 11.81
N THR A 118 -7.98 3.86 11.33
CA THR A 118 -6.77 4.10 12.14
C THR A 118 -6.28 5.55 12.06
N LYS A 119 -6.24 6.23 13.22
CA LYS A 119 -5.89 7.66 13.31
C LYS A 119 -4.41 7.96 13.52
N ASN A 120 -3.60 6.98 13.93
CA ASN A 120 -2.16 7.17 14.13
C ASN A 120 -1.35 6.11 13.39
N SER A 121 -0.07 6.41 13.14
CA SER A 121 0.83 5.52 12.40
C SER A 121 1.00 4.17 13.09
N GLU A 122 1.11 4.11 14.41
CA GLU A 122 1.38 2.85 15.12
C GLU A 122 0.26 1.83 14.94
N ALA A 123 -1.00 2.24 15.20
CA ALA A 123 -2.17 1.39 15.02
C ALA A 123 -2.35 0.98 13.56
N TYR A 124 -2.06 1.89 12.63
CA TYR A 124 -2.10 1.62 11.20
C TYR A 124 -1.07 0.57 10.80
N ILE A 125 0.20 0.72 11.20
CA ILE A 125 1.27 -0.24 10.90
C ILE A 125 0.99 -1.61 11.52
N GLU A 126 0.51 -1.65 12.77
CA GLU A 126 0.13 -2.90 13.44
C GLU A 126 -1.00 -3.61 12.69
N TYR A 127 -1.99 -2.86 12.22
CA TYR A 127 -3.08 -3.42 11.43
C TYR A 127 -2.60 -4.05 10.11
N VAL A 128 -1.72 -3.34 9.39
CA VAL A 128 -1.12 -3.85 8.14
C VAL A 128 -0.24 -5.07 8.40
N ARG A 129 0.52 -5.08 9.50
CA ARG A 129 1.33 -6.22 9.93
C ARG A 129 0.46 -7.46 10.14
N ARG A 130 -0.66 -7.33 10.86
CA ARG A 130 -1.61 -8.44 11.09
C ARG A 130 -2.17 -9.00 9.78
N ILE A 131 -2.50 -8.15 8.82
CA ILE A 131 -2.98 -8.58 7.49
C ILE A 131 -1.88 -9.36 6.77
N ARG A 132 -0.66 -8.84 6.74
CA ARG A 132 0.50 -9.50 6.14
C ARG A 132 0.76 -10.86 6.77
N ASP A 133 0.73 -10.97 8.09
CA ASP A 133 0.97 -12.24 8.78
C ASP A 133 -0.12 -13.27 8.48
N LYS A 134 -1.38 -12.84 8.34
CA LYS A 134 -2.47 -13.72 7.91
C LYS A 134 -2.34 -14.18 6.45
N LEU A 135 -1.87 -13.32 5.55
CA LEU A 135 -1.55 -13.73 4.18
C LEU A 135 -0.41 -14.76 4.14
N VAL A 136 0.63 -14.59 4.95
CA VAL A 136 1.72 -15.57 5.09
C VAL A 136 1.19 -16.89 5.63
N GLU A 137 0.32 -16.88 6.65
CA GLU A 137 -0.33 -18.10 7.15
C GLU A 137 -1.13 -18.81 6.06
N LEU A 138 -1.98 -18.08 5.33
CA LEU A 138 -2.81 -18.61 4.25
C LEU A 138 -1.99 -19.16 3.08
N SER A 139 -0.80 -18.61 2.80
CA SER A 139 0.08 -19.08 1.72
C SER A 139 0.50 -20.55 1.83
N ARG A 140 0.31 -21.18 3.00
CA ARG A 140 0.52 -22.61 3.22
C ARG A 140 -0.55 -23.49 2.55
N ASP A 141 -1.70 -22.93 2.21
CA ASP A 141 -2.76 -23.58 1.43
C ASP A 141 -2.99 -22.80 0.12
N PRO A 142 -2.52 -23.32 -1.02
CA PRO A 142 -2.60 -22.62 -2.30
C PRO A 142 -4.03 -22.24 -2.71
N LYS A 143 -5.05 -23.03 -2.36
CA LYS A 143 -6.45 -22.73 -2.75
C LYS A 143 -6.97 -21.54 -1.95
N ARG A 144 -6.78 -21.57 -0.63
CA ARG A 144 -7.21 -20.48 0.27
C ARG A 144 -6.42 -19.21 -0.01
N PHE A 145 -5.12 -19.33 -0.24
CA PHE A 145 -4.27 -18.19 -0.59
C PHE A 145 -4.72 -17.51 -1.89
N LYS A 146 -4.94 -18.30 -2.95
CA LYS A 146 -5.41 -17.76 -4.23
C LYS A 146 -6.74 -17.02 -4.08
N LEU A 147 -7.67 -17.57 -3.30
CA LEU A 147 -8.94 -16.90 -2.99
C LEU A 147 -8.70 -15.56 -2.27
N ALA A 148 -7.82 -15.54 -1.26
CA ALA A 148 -7.47 -14.31 -0.54
C ALA A 148 -6.80 -13.26 -1.45
N ALA A 149 -5.80 -13.64 -2.24
CA ALA A 149 -5.10 -12.75 -3.16
C ALA A 149 -6.02 -12.15 -4.23
N MET A 150 -7.05 -12.89 -4.65
CA MET A 150 -8.04 -12.40 -5.59
C MET A 150 -9.07 -11.46 -4.95
N LEU A 151 -9.59 -11.78 -3.77
CA LEU A 151 -10.68 -11.02 -3.14
C LEU A 151 -10.19 -9.77 -2.40
N LEU A 152 -9.08 -9.87 -1.67
CA LEU A 152 -8.60 -8.82 -0.76
C LEU A 152 -8.50 -7.43 -1.42
N PRO A 153 -7.96 -7.27 -2.65
CA PRO A 153 -7.88 -5.97 -3.33
C PRO A 153 -9.14 -5.56 -4.11
N ARG A 154 -10.19 -6.41 -4.17
CA ARG A 154 -11.41 -6.18 -4.98
C ARG A 154 -12.67 -5.93 -4.15
N MET A 155 -12.63 -6.26 -2.86
CA MET A 155 -13.75 -6.08 -1.94
C MET A 155 -13.80 -4.63 -1.43
N TYR A 156 -15.00 -4.07 -1.36
CA TYR A 156 -15.27 -2.88 -0.56
C TYR A 156 -15.52 -3.29 0.89
N TYR A 157 -14.85 -2.62 1.82
CA TYR A 157 -14.94 -2.90 3.25
C TYR A 157 -15.81 -1.82 3.91
N GLU A 158 -17.07 -2.16 4.17
CA GLU A 158 -18.02 -1.30 4.89
C GLU A 158 -18.04 -1.60 6.39
N GLU A 159 -18.74 -0.77 7.17
CA GLU A 159 -18.78 -0.86 8.64
C GLU A 159 -19.02 -2.29 9.13
N GLY A 160 -18.06 -2.81 9.87
CA GLY A 160 -18.11 -4.15 10.45
C GLY A 160 -17.54 -5.28 9.58
N TYR A 161 -17.16 -5.05 8.33
CA TYR A 161 -16.49 -6.03 7.47
C TYR A 161 -15.09 -5.56 7.06
N THR A 162 -14.05 -6.16 7.65
CA THR A 162 -12.66 -5.71 7.47
C THR A 162 -11.83 -6.72 6.67
N PRO A 163 -10.71 -6.28 6.06
CA PRO A 163 -9.71 -7.17 5.44
C PRO A 163 -9.31 -8.35 6.34
N LEU A 164 -9.11 -8.10 7.64
CA LEU A 164 -8.81 -9.19 8.58
C LEU A 164 -9.96 -10.18 8.72
N LYS A 165 -11.22 -9.73 8.82
CA LYS A 165 -12.39 -10.62 8.89
C LYS A 165 -12.54 -11.46 7.62
N LEU A 166 -12.26 -10.89 6.45
CA LEU A 166 -12.23 -11.65 5.20
C LEU A 166 -11.17 -12.76 5.25
N LEU A 167 -9.93 -12.44 5.62
CA LEU A 167 -8.85 -13.41 5.71
C LEU A 167 -9.14 -14.51 6.74
N GLU A 168 -9.69 -14.15 7.90
CA GLU A 168 -10.12 -15.10 8.93
C GLU A 168 -11.23 -16.04 8.44
N SER A 169 -12.16 -15.54 7.63
CA SER A 169 -13.23 -16.35 7.05
C SER A 169 -12.67 -17.37 6.05
N ILE A 170 -11.72 -16.94 5.21
CA ILE A 170 -11.04 -17.81 4.24
C ILE A 170 -10.21 -18.90 4.94
N SER A 171 -9.54 -18.59 6.05
CA SER A 171 -8.78 -19.57 6.83
C SER A 171 -9.61 -20.73 7.38
N ARG A 172 -10.94 -20.59 7.47
CA ARG A 172 -11.86 -21.59 8.03
C ARG A 172 -12.54 -22.47 6.98
N LEU A 173 -12.37 -22.18 5.69
CA LEU A 173 -12.96 -22.93 4.56
C LEU A 173 -12.23 -24.24 4.29
#